data_AF-A0A5V8J038-F1
#
_entry.id   AF-A0A5V8J038-F1
#
_cell.length_a   1.000
_cell.length_b   1.000
_cell.length_c   1.000
_cell.angle_alpha   90.00
_cell.angle_beta   90.00
_cell.angle_gamma   90.00
#
_symmetry.space_group_name_H-M   'P 1'
#
loop_
_entity.id
_entity.type
_entity.pdbx_description
1 polymer ?
#
loop_
_entity_poly.entity_id
_entity_poly.type
_entity_poly.pdbx_seq_one_letter_code
_entity_poly.pdbx_strand_id
1 'polypeptide(L)'
;MPITLEHIAAKPLQENSKAKGVRTWDTIQYLSALDKACQDTVFHEQVSNLPKEYTRLDEMARDEKEYSLNIFDFFFEPTADIICDDIKSTLDFYYSNSPTFR
;
A
#
# COMPACT_ATOMS: atom_id res chain seq x y z
N MET A 1 -16.15 18.76 11.26
CA MET A 1 -14.99 19.32 10.52
C MET A 1 -14.51 18.24 9.57
N PRO A 2 -14.54 18.46 8.25
CA PRO A 2 -14.02 17.48 7.30
C PRO A 2 -12.49 17.56 7.30
N ILE A 3 -11.83 16.41 7.46
CA ILE A 3 -10.36 16.32 7.37
C ILE A 3 -10.03 16.35 5.87
N THR A 4 -9.43 17.45 5.42
CA THR A 4 -8.90 17.60 4.06
C THR A 4 -7.59 16.82 3.90
N LEU A 5 -7.45 16.12 2.77
CA LEU A 5 -6.32 15.22 2.43
C LEU A 5 -4.94 15.90 2.48
N GLU A 6 -4.89 17.23 2.48
CA GLU A 6 -3.69 18.07 2.53
C GLU A 6 -2.80 17.81 3.78
N HIS A 7 -3.35 17.18 4.83
CA HIS A 7 -2.63 16.96 6.09
C HIS A 7 -1.79 15.68 6.15
N ILE A 8 -1.85 14.80 5.15
CA ILE A 8 -0.93 13.66 5.04
C ILE A 8 0.31 14.11 4.27
N ALA A 9 1.03 15.09 4.83
CA ALA A 9 2.39 15.36 4.41
C ALA A 9 3.23 14.14 4.80
N ALA A 10 3.38 13.19 3.88
CA ALA A 10 4.30 12.08 4.02
C ALA A 10 5.70 12.65 4.25
N LYS A 11 6.15 12.65 5.51
CA LYS A 11 7.55 12.87 5.82
C LYS A 11 8.33 11.85 4.99
N PRO A 12 9.28 12.26 4.14
CA PRO A 12 10.13 11.30 3.46
C PRO A 12 10.89 10.54 4.53
N LEU A 13 10.55 9.26 4.69
CA LEU A 13 11.30 8.33 5.51
C LEU A 13 12.69 8.29 4.89
N GLN A 14 13.68 8.88 5.56
CA GLN A 14 15.06 8.81 5.09
C GLN A 14 15.44 7.34 4.99
N GLU A 15 15.56 6.84 3.76
CA GLU A 15 16.14 5.54 3.46
C GLU A 15 17.61 5.56 3.86
N ASN A 16 17.86 5.27 5.13
CA ASN A 16 19.16 4.87 5.57
C ASN A 16 19.25 3.35 5.46
N SER A 17 20.20 2.94 4.62
CA SER A 17 21.06 1.76 4.77
C SER A 17 20.66 0.45 4.09
N LYS A 18 21.73 -0.22 3.62
CA LYS A 18 21.84 -1.54 2.99
C LYS A 18 21.37 -2.70 3.88
N ALA A 19 20.22 -2.58 4.53
CA ALA A 19 19.45 -3.72 4.98
C ALA A 19 18.58 -4.18 3.80
N LYS A 20 18.32 -5.48 3.66
CA LYS A 20 17.19 -5.94 2.83
C LYS A 20 15.96 -5.29 3.46
N GLY A 21 15.51 -4.17 2.88
CA GLY A 21 14.40 -3.37 3.41
C GLY A 21 13.17 -4.25 3.59
N VAL A 22 12.31 -3.88 4.54
CA VAL A 22 11.00 -4.49 4.69
C VAL A 22 10.34 -4.52 3.31
N ARG A 23 9.93 -5.70 2.83
CA ARG A 23 9.26 -5.81 1.54
C ARG A 23 7.94 -5.06 1.61
N THR A 24 7.55 -4.43 0.51
CA THR A 24 6.36 -3.55 0.51
C THR A 24 5.07 -4.33 0.71
N TRP A 25 5.09 -5.62 0.40
CA TRP A 25 4.01 -6.57 0.71
C TRP A 25 4.11 -7.21 2.10
N ASP A 26 5.21 -7.04 2.86
CA ASP A 26 5.31 -7.69 4.19
C ASP A 26 4.67 -6.80 5.26
N THR A 27 3.33 -6.81 5.31
CA THR A 27 2.54 -5.94 6.19
C THR A 27 2.90 -6.17 7.66
N ILE A 28 3.12 -7.42 8.07
CA ILE A 28 3.49 -7.73 9.46
C ILE A 28 4.87 -7.21 9.79
N GLN A 29 5.85 -7.38 8.90
CA GLN A 29 7.19 -6.86 9.13
C GLN A 29 7.18 -5.32 9.18
N TYR A 30 6.37 -4.67 8.35
CA TYR A 30 6.19 -3.21 8.35
C TYR A 30 5.56 -2.73 9.66
N LEU A 31 4.44 -3.31 10.08
CA LEU A 31 3.76 -2.96 11.32
C LEU A 31 4.64 -3.26 12.54
N SER A 32 5.40 -4.35 12.52
CA SER A 32 6.37 -4.68 13.59
C SER A 32 7.53 -3.68 13.66
N ALA A 33 7.97 -3.15 12.52
CA ALA A 33 9.01 -2.12 12.48
C ALA A 33 8.47 -0.77 13.01
N LEU A 34 7.23 -0.41 12.64
CA LEU A 34 6.54 0.76 13.17
C LEU A 34 6.29 0.65 14.67
N ASP A 35 5.86 -0.50 15.16
CA ASP A 35 5.56 -0.74 16.57
C ASP A 35 6.78 -0.47 17.45
N LYS A 36 7.93 -1.00 17.03
CA LYS A 36 9.23 -0.74 17.68
C LYS A 36 9.63 0.73 17.68
N ALA A 37 9.26 1.47 16.64
CA ALA A 37 9.61 2.88 16.50
C ALA A 37 8.66 3.80 17.31
N CYS A 38 7.38 3.47 17.37
CA CYS A 38 6.35 4.29 18.01
C CYS A 38 6.24 4.07 19.53
N GLN A 39 6.57 2.87 20.03
CA GLN A 39 6.47 2.51 21.46
C GLN A 39 5.09 2.82 22.07
N ASP A 40 4.03 2.73 21.27
CA ASP A 40 2.65 2.99 21.67
C ASP A 40 1.98 1.68 22.13
N THR A 41 1.49 1.65 23.36
CA THR A 41 0.90 0.43 23.95
C THR A 41 -0.39 -0.01 23.27
N VAL A 42 -1.20 0.94 22.79
CA VAL A 42 -2.46 0.63 22.08
C VAL A 42 -2.15 0.09 20.69
N PHE A 43 -1.20 0.71 20.00
CA PHE A 43 -0.74 0.22 18.70
C PHE A 43 -0.13 -1.18 18.79
N HIS A 44 0.70 -1.43 19.81
CA HIS A 44 1.31 -2.74 20.06
C HIS A 44 0.26 -3.83 20.26
N GLU A 45 -0.79 -3.54 21.04
CA GLU A 45 -1.90 -4.48 21.26
C GLU A 45 -2.67 -4.74 19.96
N GLN A 46 -2.93 -3.71 19.17
CA GLN A 46 -3.63 -3.85 17.89
C GLN A 46 -2.85 -4.70 16.88
N VAL A 47 -1.54 -4.46 16.74
CA VAL A 47 -0.67 -5.24 15.83
C VAL A 47 -0.56 -6.68 16.29
N SER A 48 -0.41 -6.91 17.61
CA SER A 48 -0.29 -8.26 18.18
C SER A 48 -1.56 -9.11 18.00
N ASN A 49 -2.72 -8.47 17.87
CA ASN A 49 -4.02 -9.12 17.69
C ASN A 49 -4.46 -9.24 16.23
N LEU A 50 -3.59 -8.94 15.26
CA LEU A 50 -3.94 -9.05 13.85
C LEU A 50 -4.27 -10.50 13.45
N PRO A 51 -5.42 -10.72 12.78
CA PRO A 51 -5.76 -12.03 12.23
C PRO A 51 -4.71 -12.53 11.22
N LYS A 52 -4.42 -13.85 11.25
CA LYS A 52 -3.45 -14.47 10.34
C LYS A 52 -3.91 -14.46 8.87
N GLU A 53 -5.18 -14.18 8.63
CA GLU A 53 -5.75 -14.01 7.30
C GLU A 53 -5.11 -12.84 6.56
N TYR A 54 -4.69 -11.78 7.27
CA TYR A 54 -4.02 -10.63 6.67
C TYR A 54 -2.64 -11.00 6.11
N THR A 55 -1.90 -11.91 6.77
CA THR A 55 -0.64 -12.42 6.22
C THR A 55 -0.82 -13.26 4.95
N ARG A 56 -1.97 -13.89 4.77
CA ARG A 56 -2.18 -14.80 3.62
C ARG A 56 -2.23 -14.07 2.29
N LEU A 57 -2.77 -12.84 2.27
CA LEU A 57 -2.81 -12.03 1.05
C LEU A 57 -1.41 -11.63 0.60
N ASP A 58 -0.59 -11.18 1.55
CA ASP A 58 0.82 -10.85 1.36
C ASP A 58 1.63 -12.05 0.82
N GLU A 59 1.32 -13.27 1.25
CA GLU A 59 1.95 -14.49 0.73
C GLU A 59 1.58 -14.80 -0.72
N MET A 60 0.34 -14.47 -1.10
CA MET A 60 -0.19 -14.72 -2.44
C MET A 60 0.20 -13.62 -3.44
N ALA A 61 0.34 -12.37 -2.99
CA ALA A 61 0.59 -11.18 -3.81
C ALA A 61 2.02 -10.62 -3.58
N ARG A 62 3.04 -11.45 -3.84
CA ARG A 62 4.46 -11.07 -3.64
C ARG A 62 5.14 -10.44 -4.85
N ASP A 63 4.50 -10.47 -6.02
CA ASP A 63 5.12 -10.04 -7.27
C ASP A 63 4.96 -8.52 -7.47
N GLU A 64 5.94 -7.76 -6.98
CA GLU A 64 5.99 -6.30 -7.08
C GLU A 64 6.41 -5.80 -8.48
N LYS A 65 6.54 -6.68 -9.49
CA LYS A 65 7.01 -6.29 -10.83
C LYS A 65 5.98 -5.41 -11.53
N GLU A 66 6.49 -4.40 -12.19
CA GLU A 66 5.69 -3.59 -13.11
C GLU A 66 5.62 -4.30 -14.46
N TYR A 67 4.39 -4.55 -14.90
CA TYR A 67 4.07 -5.08 -16.22
C TYR A 67 3.39 -3.99 -17.05
N SER A 68 3.54 -4.05 -18.37
CA SER A 68 2.78 -3.17 -19.27
C SER A 68 1.34 -3.65 -19.36
N LEU A 69 0.51 -3.29 -18.39
CA LEU A 69 -0.90 -3.68 -18.26
C LEU A 69 -1.79 -2.45 -18.13
N ASN A 70 -3.00 -2.51 -18.69
CA ASN A 70 -4.05 -1.54 -18.42
C ASN A 70 -5.01 -2.16 -17.40
N ILE A 71 -4.86 -1.80 -16.12
CA ILE A 71 -5.66 -2.36 -15.01
C ILE A 71 -7.14 -2.10 -15.22
N PHE A 72 -7.50 -0.93 -15.75
CA PHE A 72 -8.88 -0.56 -15.97
C PHE A 72 -9.58 -1.60 -16.86
N ASP A 73 -8.95 -2.01 -17.97
CA ASP A 73 -9.53 -2.95 -18.93
C ASP A 73 -9.70 -4.37 -18.35
N PHE A 74 -8.98 -4.73 -17.28
CA PHE A 74 -9.14 -6.04 -16.63
C PHE A 74 -10.38 -6.13 -15.74
N PHE A 75 -10.79 -5.02 -15.14
CA PHE A 75 -11.82 -5.01 -14.08
C PHE A 75 -13.09 -4.25 -14.45
N PHE A 76 -13.04 -3.39 -15.47
CA PHE A 76 -14.13 -2.51 -15.83
C PHE A 76 -14.52 -2.67 -17.29
N GLU A 77 -15.83 -2.60 -17.56
CA GLU A 77 -16.31 -2.42 -18.91
C GLU A 77 -16.21 -0.94 -19.29
N PRO A 78 -15.65 -0.61 -20.47
CA PRO A 78 -15.51 0.78 -20.89
C PRO A 78 -16.88 1.41 -21.14
N THR A 79 -17.24 2.40 -20.33
CA THR A 79 -18.37 3.30 -20.59
C THR A 79 -17.86 4.69 -20.97
N ALA A 80 -18.69 5.49 -21.63
CA ALA A 80 -18.32 6.85 -22.07
C ALA A 80 -18.35 7.90 -20.93
N ASP A 81 -18.27 7.44 -19.68
CA ASP A 81 -18.42 8.29 -18.51
C ASP A 81 -17.07 8.89 -18.13
N ILE A 82 -17.05 10.19 -17.82
CA ILE A 82 -15.85 10.92 -17.37
C ILE A 82 -15.18 10.24 -16.16
N ILE A 83 -15.98 9.55 -15.34
CA ILE A 83 -15.52 8.77 -14.18
C ILE A 83 -14.54 7.65 -14.61
N CYS A 84 -14.68 7.07 -15.80
CA CYS A 84 -13.79 6.02 -16.29
C CYS A 84 -12.35 6.52 -16.50
N ASP A 85 -12.18 7.73 -17.03
CA ASP A 85 -10.86 8.33 -17.25
C ASP A 85 -10.18 8.65 -15.90
N ASP A 86 -10.94 9.14 -14.93
CA ASP A 86 -10.44 9.41 -13.57
C ASP A 86 -10.04 8.11 -12.85
N ILE A 87 -10.86 7.05 -12.95
CA ILE A 87 -10.51 5.75 -12.38
C ILE A 87 -9.26 5.19 -13.06
N LYS A 88 -9.20 5.21 -14.39
CA LYS A 88 -8.04 4.72 -15.14
C LYS A 88 -6.75 5.44 -14.75
N SER A 89 -6.75 6.76 -14.78
CA SER A 89 -5.56 7.55 -14.41
C SER A 89 -5.13 7.32 -12.95
N THR A 90 -6.10 7.13 -12.04
CA THR A 90 -5.82 6.80 -10.64
C THR A 90 -5.18 5.42 -10.50
N LEU A 91 -5.71 4.41 -11.18
CA LEU A 91 -5.14 3.05 -11.18
C LEU A 91 -3.73 3.02 -11.77
N ASP A 92 -3.53 3.70 -12.90
CA ASP A 92 -2.21 3.81 -13.55
C ASP A 92 -1.20 4.50 -12.63
N PHE A 93 -1.61 5.59 -11.97
CA PHE A 93 -0.76 6.29 -11.00
C PHE A 93 -0.33 5.37 -9.86
N TYR A 94 -1.25 4.65 -9.22
CA TYR A 94 -0.90 3.77 -8.10
C TYR A 94 -0.06 2.57 -8.54
N TYR A 95 -0.33 2.00 -9.71
CA TYR A 95 0.45 0.87 -10.23
C TYR A 95 1.90 1.23 -10.49
N SER A 96 2.19 2.39 -11.09
CA SER A 96 3.58 2.79 -11.31
C SER A 96 4.29 3.22 -10.03
N ASN A 97 3.58 3.80 -9.05
CA ASN A 97 4.22 4.44 -7.89
C ASN A 97 4.17 3.63 -6.58
N SER A 98 3.33 2.61 -6.46
CA SER A 98 3.14 1.83 -5.23
C SER A 98 3.44 0.34 -5.45
N PRO A 99 4.60 -0.15 -4.99
CA PRO A 99 4.92 -1.58 -5.07
C PRO A 99 3.98 -2.49 -4.27
N THR A 100 3.26 -1.96 -3.26
CA THR A 100 2.20 -2.69 -2.53
C THR A 100 0.89 -2.77 -3.33
N PHE A 101 0.65 -1.82 -4.23
CA PHE A 101 -0.53 -1.81 -5.08
C PHE A 101 -0.38 -2.73 -6.31
N ARG A 102 0.86 -2.90 -6.78
CA ARG A 102 1.20 -3.91 -7.79
C ARG A 102 1.05 -5.31 -7.23
#